data_AF-A0A850SLM5-F1
#
_entry.id   AF-A0A850SLM5-F1
#
_cell.length_a   1.000
_cell.length_b   1.000
_cell.length_c   1.000
_cell.angle_alpha   90.00
_cell.angle_beta   90.00
_cell.angle_gamma   90.00
#
_symmetry.space_group_name_H-M   'P 1'
#
loop_
_entity.id
_entity.type
_entity.pdbx_description
1 polymer ?
#
loop_
_entity_poly.entity_id
_entity_poly.type
_entity_poly.pdbx_seq_one_letter_code
_entity_poly.pdbx_strand_id
1 'polypeptide(L)'
;MSNPGFFRKYSEAVKFNRNIVIAGFAAFLTSTYIAQVSYESTGDLGNSAAALATEYGVYIPVFALLFYIDNRSKYVDPATGKRDSKKIAGDIKKLLASFSVSEVIFAVTRFGLHYQFLQSGAEPYVASMASSVVAWAVFFVAINLMAKATRLFRR
;
A
#
# COMPACT_ATOMS: atom_id res chain seq x y z
N MET A 1 0.00 16.75 -31.58
CA MET A 1 -1.14 15.84 -31.32
C MET A 1 -0.73 14.82 -30.25
N SER A 2 -1.15 15.01 -29.00
CA SER A 2 -0.88 14.07 -27.90
C SER A 2 -1.74 12.82 -28.07
N ASN A 3 -1.13 11.65 -28.22
CA ASN A 3 -1.86 10.38 -28.31
C ASN A 3 -2.65 10.12 -27.01
N PRO A 4 -4.00 10.20 -27.01
CA PRO A 4 -4.81 10.07 -25.79
C PRO A 4 -4.69 8.68 -25.14
N GLY A 5 -4.14 7.69 -25.85
CA GLY A 5 -3.87 6.36 -25.34
C GLY A 5 -2.68 6.27 -24.36
N PHE A 6 -1.65 7.10 -24.51
CA PHE A 6 -0.45 7.01 -23.67
C PHE A 6 -0.72 7.53 -22.25
N PHE A 7 -1.24 8.75 -22.13
CA PHE A 7 -1.56 9.36 -20.83
C PHE A 7 -2.59 8.54 -20.03
N ARG A 8 -3.59 7.97 -20.71
CA ARG A 8 -4.64 7.17 -20.06
C ARG A 8 -4.12 5.83 -19.55
N LYS A 9 -3.12 5.23 -20.21
CA LYS A 9 -2.52 3.94 -19.83
C LYS A 9 -1.71 4.02 -18.53
N TYR A 10 -0.98 5.11 -18.31
CA TYR A 10 -0.19 5.29 -17.08
C TYR A 10 -0.98 5.95 -15.95
N SER A 11 -2.08 6.65 -16.27
CA SER A 11 -2.90 7.34 -15.27
C SER A 11 -3.45 6.41 -14.19
N GLU A 12 -3.84 5.17 -14.51
CA GLU A 12 -4.37 4.22 -13.51
C GLU A 12 -3.29 3.76 -12.54
N ALA A 13 -2.09 3.45 -13.03
CA ALA A 13 -0.96 3.10 -12.18
C ALA A 13 -0.54 4.29 -11.29
N VAL A 14 -0.53 5.51 -11.83
CA VAL A 14 -0.22 6.72 -11.05
C VAL A 14 -1.25 6.96 -9.95
N LYS A 15 -2.54 6.88 -10.26
CA LYS A 15 -3.61 7.00 -9.25
C LYS A 15 -3.52 5.92 -8.18
N PHE A 16 -3.26 4.68 -8.59
CA PHE A 16 -3.08 3.56 -7.68
C PHE A 16 -1.93 3.78 -6.70
N ASN A 17 -0.73 4.14 -7.20
CA ASN A 17 0.42 4.43 -6.34
C ASN A 17 0.19 5.67 -5.47
N ARG A 18 -0.45 6.72 -5.99
CA ARG A 18 -0.86 7.89 -5.21
C ARG A 18 -1.73 7.47 -4.02
N ASN A 19 -2.69 6.57 -4.23
CA ASN A 19 -3.58 6.12 -3.18
C ASN A 19 -2.84 5.30 -2.11
N ILE A 20 -1.86 4.48 -2.50
CA ILE A 20 -0.97 3.78 -1.56
C ILE A 20 -0.21 4.79 -0.69
N VAL A 21 0.42 5.80 -1.32
CA VAL A 21 1.23 6.79 -0.61
C VAL A 21 0.37 7.62 0.36
N ILE A 22 -0.80 8.10 -0.08
CA ILE A 22 -1.71 8.88 0.78
C ILE A 22 -2.19 8.03 1.96
N ALA A 23 -2.62 6.80 1.71
CA ALA A 23 -3.08 5.91 2.76
C ALA A 23 -1.96 5.55 3.75
N GLY A 24 -0.76 5.26 3.25
CA GLY A 24 0.41 4.97 4.06
C GLY A 24 0.82 6.15 4.93
N PHE A 25 0.83 7.37 4.38
CA PHE A 25 1.19 8.57 5.13
C PHE A 25 0.13 8.90 6.20
N ALA A 26 -1.16 8.78 5.88
CA ALA A 26 -2.23 8.94 6.86
C ALA A 26 -2.09 7.94 8.00
N ALA A 27 -1.89 6.65 7.67
CA ALA A 27 -1.71 5.58 8.64
C ALA A 27 -0.49 5.84 9.55
N PHE A 28 0.65 6.20 8.98
CA PHE A 28 1.89 6.52 9.70
C PHE A 28 1.70 7.67 10.70
N LEU A 29 1.07 8.77 10.30
CA LEU A 29 0.82 9.90 11.19
C LEU A 29 -0.09 9.50 12.35
N THR A 30 -1.17 8.77 12.05
CA THR A 30 -2.11 8.30 13.09
C THR A 30 -1.49 7.27 14.03
N SER A 31 -0.70 6.32 13.53
CA SER A 31 -0.07 5.30 14.36
C SER A 31 1.01 5.89 15.26
N THR A 32 1.79 6.84 14.75
CA THR A 32 2.78 7.59 15.53
C THR A 32 2.12 8.42 16.63
N TYR A 33 1.01 9.09 16.33
CA TYR A 33 0.24 9.82 17.33
C TYR A 33 -0.30 8.91 18.43
N ILE A 34 -0.89 7.76 18.06
CA ILE A 34 -1.38 6.77 19.03
C ILE A 34 -0.24 6.19 19.87
N ALA A 35 0.91 5.88 19.27
CA ALA A 35 2.09 5.41 19.99
C ALA A 35 2.59 6.43 21.02
N GLN A 36 2.56 7.72 20.68
CA GLN A 36 2.96 8.79 21.60
C GLN A 36 1.97 8.95 22.77
N VAL A 37 0.66 8.96 22.49
CA VAL A 37 -0.39 9.13 23.51
C VAL A 37 -0.52 7.90 24.42
N SER A 38 -0.23 6.71 23.90
CA SER A 38 -0.40 5.45 24.65
C SER A 38 0.85 5.02 25.42
N TYR A 39 2.00 5.71 25.22
CA TYR A 39 3.30 5.31 25.76
C TYR A 39 3.32 5.12 27.28
N GLU A 40 2.71 6.03 28.04
CA GLU A 40 2.72 5.96 29.51
C GLU A 40 1.61 5.03 30.06
N SER A 41 0.57 4.76 29.28
CA SER A 41 -0.62 4.01 29.70
C SER A 41 -0.60 2.54 29.32
N THR A 42 0.24 2.15 28.36
CA THR A 42 0.39 0.79 27.87
C THR A 42 1.85 0.40 27.86
N GLY A 43 2.22 -0.76 28.43
CA GLY A 43 3.60 -1.26 28.33
C GLY A 43 4.03 -1.51 26.88
N ASP A 44 5.32 -1.71 26.63
CA ASP A 44 5.93 -1.74 25.28
C ASP A 44 5.18 -2.62 24.27
N LEU A 45 4.75 -3.82 24.68
CA LEU A 45 3.97 -4.74 23.84
C LEU A 45 2.58 -4.17 23.50
N GLY A 46 1.89 -3.59 24.47
CA GLY A 46 0.55 -3.01 24.30
C GLY A 46 0.60 -1.76 23.42
N ASN A 47 1.58 -0.89 23.64
CA ASN A 47 1.81 0.29 22.82
C ASN A 47 2.10 -0.10 21.35
N SER A 48 2.99 -1.08 21.15
CA SER A 48 3.33 -1.57 19.81
C SER A 48 2.13 -2.20 19.10
N ALA A 49 1.32 -2.99 19.81
CA ALA A 49 0.11 -3.60 19.27
C ALA A 49 -0.95 -2.54 18.90
N ALA A 50 -1.16 -1.52 19.74
CA ALA A 50 -2.10 -0.43 19.49
C ALA A 50 -1.68 0.42 18.28
N ALA A 51 -0.39 0.75 18.18
CA ALA A 51 0.15 1.47 17.03
C ALA A 51 -0.06 0.67 15.72
N LEU A 52 0.25 -0.63 15.73
CA LEU A 52 0.08 -1.51 14.57
C LEU A 52 -1.40 -1.68 14.16
N ALA A 53 -2.29 -1.85 15.14
CA ALA A 53 -3.72 -1.95 14.90
C ALA A 53 -4.27 -0.65 14.29
N THR A 54 -3.80 0.51 14.77
CA THR A 54 -4.15 1.82 14.22
C THR A 54 -3.65 1.96 12.78
N GLU A 55 -2.41 1.56 12.52
CA GLU A 55 -1.81 1.65 11.19
C GLU A 55 -2.64 0.90 10.14
N TYR A 56 -2.94 -0.39 10.37
CA TYR A 56 -3.80 -1.15 9.45
C TYR A 56 -5.24 -0.66 9.44
N GLY A 57 -5.76 -0.24 10.61
CA GLY A 57 -7.11 0.29 10.77
C GLY A 57 -7.37 1.57 10.00
N VAL A 58 -6.33 2.37 9.74
CA VAL A 58 -6.41 3.60 8.93
C VAL A 58 -6.01 3.32 7.48
N TYR A 59 -4.94 2.56 7.25
CA TYR A 59 -4.42 2.27 5.91
C TYR A 59 -5.47 1.64 4.99
N ILE A 60 -6.11 0.56 5.45
CA ILE A 60 -7.05 -0.22 4.63
C ILE A 60 -8.26 0.63 4.19
N PRO A 61 -9.03 1.30 5.08
CA PRO A 61 -10.20 2.06 4.66
C PRO A 61 -9.84 3.29 3.83
N VAL A 62 -8.76 4.02 4.16
CA VAL A 62 -8.34 5.19 3.37
C VAL A 62 -7.95 4.75 1.95
N PHE A 63 -7.15 3.69 1.83
CA PHE A 63 -6.78 3.13 0.53
C PHE A 63 -8.01 2.66 -0.25
N ALA A 64 -8.91 1.90 0.39
CA ALA A 64 -10.10 1.36 -0.25
C ALA A 64 -11.04 2.47 -0.75
N LEU A 65 -11.22 3.53 0.03
CA LEU A 65 -12.04 4.69 -0.34
C LEU A 65 -11.45 5.43 -1.53
N LEU A 66 -10.16 5.77 -1.50
CA LEU A 66 -9.48 6.46 -2.61
C LEU A 66 -9.50 5.61 -3.88
N PHE A 67 -9.18 4.31 -3.75
CA PHE A 67 -9.23 3.38 -4.87
C PHE A 67 -10.63 3.26 -5.46
N TYR A 68 -11.67 3.20 -4.61
CA TYR A 68 -13.05 3.16 -5.07
C TYR A 68 -13.44 4.45 -5.82
N ILE A 69 -13.12 5.62 -5.28
CA ILE A 69 -13.43 6.92 -5.91
C ILE A 69 -12.79 7.01 -7.31
N ASP A 70 -11.53 6.63 -7.43
CA ASP A 70 -10.80 6.69 -8.70
C ASP A 70 -11.31 5.69 -9.76
N ASN A 71 -11.92 4.58 -9.32
CA ASN A 71 -12.37 3.48 -10.20
C ASN A 71 -13.90 3.36 -10.28
N ARG A 72 -14.67 4.23 -9.62
CA ARG A 72 -16.14 4.07 -9.48
C ARG A 72 -16.87 3.91 -10.81
N SER A 73 -16.41 4.58 -11.86
CA SER A 73 -17.01 4.51 -13.20
C SER A 73 -16.87 3.14 -13.86
N LYS A 74 -15.89 2.32 -13.46
CA LYS A 74 -15.71 0.93 -13.95
C LYS A 74 -16.81 0.00 -13.42
N TYR A 75 -17.39 0.34 -12.27
CA TYR A 75 -18.34 -0.51 -11.56
C TYR A 75 -19.79 -0.21 -11.87
N VAL A 76 -20.07 0.77 -12.74
CA VAL A 76 -21.45 1.08 -13.15
C VAL A 76 -21.64 0.59 -14.58
N ASP A 77 -22.68 -0.21 -14.79
CA ASP A 77 -23.09 -0.64 -16.12
C ASP A 77 -23.59 0.58 -16.93
N PRO A 78 -22.97 0.91 -18.08
CA PRO A 78 -23.38 2.05 -18.89
C PRO A 78 -24.81 1.95 -19.43
N ALA A 79 -25.32 0.73 -19.63
CA ALA A 79 -26.65 0.50 -20.22
C ALA A 79 -27.76 0.56 -19.17
N THR A 80 -27.50 0.07 -17.95
CA THR A 80 -28.54 -0.05 -16.90
C THR A 80 -28.35 0.92 -15.75
N GLY A 81 -27.21 1.60 -15.65
CA GLY A 81 -26.83 2.44 -14.51
C GLY A 81 -26.63 1.67 -13.20
N LYS A 82 -26.75 0.32 -13.22
CA LYS A 82 -26.65 -0.51 -12.02
C LYS A 82 -25.19 -0.80 -11.69
N ARG A 83 -24.93 -0.97 -10.39
CA ARG A 83 -23.60 -1.30 -9.87
C ARG A 83 -23.30 -2.79 -10.08
N ASP A 84 -22.15 -3.08 -10.68
CA ASP A 84 -21.64 -4.43 -10.90
C ASP A 84 -20.77 -4.86 -9.71
N SER A 85 -21.43 -5.47 -8.72
CA SER A 85 -20.76 -6.01 -7.53
C SER A 85 -19.77 -7.14 -7.85
N LYS A 86 -19.94 -7.85 -8.97
CA LYS A 86 -19.00 -8.91 -9.37
C LYS A 86 -17.66 -8.33 -9.80
N LYS A 87 -17.65 -7.20 -10.53
CA LYS A 87 -16.42 -6.46 -10.87
C LYS A 87 -15.69 -5.96 -9.63
N ILE A 88 -16.42 -5.43 -8.65
CA ILE A 88 -15.84 -4.95 -7.39
C ILE A 88 -15.18 -6.10 -6.63
N ALA A 89 -15.89 -7.21 -6.43
CA ALA A 89 -15.34 -8.39 -5.76
C ALA A 89 -14.12 -8.96 -6.51
N GLY A 90 -14.14 -8.92 -7.85
CA GLY A 90 -13.01 -9.33 -8.68
C GLY A 90 -11.78 -8.44 -8.46
N ASP A 91 -11.94 -7.12 -8.41
CA ASP A 91 -10.84 -6.21 -8.16
C ASP A 91 -10.31 -6.31 -6.72
N ILE A 92 -11.17 -6.53 -5.72
CA ILE A 92 -10.75 -6.81 -4.34
C ILE A 92 -9.83 -8.04 -4.29
N LYS A 93 -10.18 -9.14 -4.97
CA LYS A 93 -9.33 -10.33 -5.03
C LYS A 93 -7.98 -10.05 -5.68
N LYS A 94 -7.95 -9.27 -6.76
CA LYS A 94 -6.71 -8.87 -7.44
C LYS A 94 -5.85 -7.96 -6.58
N LEU A 95 -6.47 -7.03 -5.85
CA LEU A 95 -5.79 -6.16 -4.88
C LEU A 95 -5.14 -7.00 -3.79
N LEU A 96 -5.91 -7.88 -3.13
CA LEU A 96 -5.38 -8.77 -2.11
C LEU A 96 -4.20 -9.60 -2.63
N ALA A 97 -4.34 -10.25 -3.79
CA ALA A 97 -3.25 -11.01 -4.39
C ALA A 97 -2.01 -10.15 -4.70
N SER A 98 -2.20 -8.93 -5.21
CA SER A 98 -1.09 -8.04 -5.55
C SER A 98 -0.37 -7.52 -4.30
N PHE A 99 -1.14 -7.10 -3.28
CA PHE A 99 -0.60 -6.63 -2.00
C PHE A 99 0.09 -7.74 -1.23
N SER A 100 -0.51 -8.92 -1.10
CA SER A 100 0.09 -10.04 -0.37
C SER A 100 1.46 -10.42 -0.91
N VAL A 101 1.62 -10.55 -2.25
CA VAL A 101 2.92 -10.87 -2.85
C VAL A 101 3.92 -9.73 -2.63
N SER A 102 3.49 -8.48 -2.78
CA SER A 102 4.37 -7.32 -2.63
C SER A 102 4.82 -7.10 -1.18
N GLU A 103 3.95 -7.37 -0.21
CA GLU A 103 4.24 -7.33 1.22
C GLU A 103 5.28 -8.39 1.62
N VAL A 104 5.16 -9.61 1.11
CA VAL A 104 6.17 -10.65 1.36
C VAL A 104 7.53 -10.22 0.80
N ILE A 105 7.56 -9.67 -0.41
CA ILE A 105 8.80 -9.15 -1.02
C ILE A 105 9.37 -8.00 -0.16
N PHE A 106 8.53 -7.08 0.29
CA PHE A 106 8.92 -5.98 1.18
C PHE A 106 9.54 -6.51 2.47
N ALA A 107 8.85 -7.42 3.16
CA ALA A 107 9.28 -7.97 4.44
C ALA A 107 10.64 -8.68 4.33
N VAL A 108 10.80 -9.56 3.32
CA VAL A 108 12.06 -10.27 3.08
C VAL A 108 13.18 -9.30 2.72
N THR A 109 12.91 -8.32 1.85
CA THR A 109 13.91 -7.32 1.43
C THR A 109 14.35 -6.47 2.61
N ARG A 110 13.40 -5.94 3.39
CA ARG A 110 13.67 -5.10 4.56
C ARG A 110 14.48 -5.87 5.61
N PHE A 111 14.03 -7.08 5.94
CA PHE A 111 14.71 -7.93 6.92
C PHE A 111 16.13 -8.29 6.47
N GLY A 112 16.29 -8.76 5.24
CA GLY A 112 17.59 -9.16 4.69
C GLY A 112 18.59 -8.01 4.65
N LEU A 113 18.17 -6.85 4.14
CA LEU A 113 19.02 -5.66 4.10
C LEU A 113 19.36 -5.14 5.50
N HIS A 114 18.39 -5.10 6.41
CA HIS A 114 18.63 -4.66 7.77
C HIS A 114 19.67 -5.54 8.47
N TYR A 115 19.53 -6.86 8.35
CA TYR A 115 20.50 -7.82 8.88
C TYR A 115 21.89 -7.62 8.27
N GLN A 116 21.99 -7.48 6.94
CA GLN A 116 23.27 -7.23 6.26
C GLN A 116 23.93 -5.94 6.73
N PHE A 117 23.18 -4.85 6.89
CA PHE A 117 23.73 -3.58 7.38
C PHE A 117 24.24 -3.68 8.82
N LEU A 118 23.52 -4.37 9.71
CA LEU A 118 24.00 -4.62 11.07
C LEU A 118 25.30 -5.43 11.08
N GLN A 119 25.41 -6.46 10.22
CA GLN A 119 26.65 -7.25 10.09
C GLN A 119 27.82 -6.43 9.54
N SER A 120 27.55 -5.38 8.75
CA SER A 120 28.57 -4.44 8.27
C SER A 120 28.97 -3.37 9.30
N GLY A 121 28.41 -3.40 10.52
CA GLY A 121 28.71 -2.45 11.59
C GLY A 121 27.93 -1.13 11.52
N ALA A 122 26.85 -1.07 10.71
CA ALA A 122 26.00 0.12 10.67
C ALA A 122 25.20 0.27 11.98
N GLU A 123 24.98 1.51 12.41
CA GLU A 123 24.13 1.80 13.57
C GLU A 123 22.69 1.30 13.35
N PRO A 124 22.00 0.75 14.37
CA PRO A 124 20.66 0.18 14.20
C PRO A 124 19.63 1.13 13.60
N TYR A 125 19.69 2.41 13.96
CA TYR A 125 18.81 3.44 13.42
C TYR A 125 19.03 3.64 11.91
N VAL A 126 20.28 3.85 11.48
CA VAL A 126 20.66 4.04 10.08
C VAL A 126 20.34 2.78 9.26
N ALA A 127 20.67 1.60 9.80
CA ALA A 127 20.37 0.32 9.18
C ALA A 127 18.86 0.11 8.99
N SER A 128 18.03 0.54 9.93
CA SER A 128 16.57 0.43 9.86
C SER A 128 15.98 1.39 8.81
N MET A 129 16.45 2.64 8.78
CA MET A 129 16.01 3.61 7.79
C MET A 129 16.39 3.20 6.37
N ALA A 130 17.66 2.88 6.14
CA ALA A 130 18.18 2.53 4.82
C ALA A 130 17.49 1.28 4.26
N SER A 131 17.35 0.22 5.07
CA SER A 131 16.67 -1.01 4.64
C SER A 131 15.19 -0.75 4.30
N SER A 132 14.52 0.11 5.07
CA SER A 132 13.11 0.45 4.86
C SER A 132 12.91 1.25 3.58
N VAL A 133 13.75 2.27 3.31
CA VAL A 133 13.67 3.08 2.08
C VAL A 133 13.88 2.20 0.83
N VAL A 134 14.88 1.32 0.85
CA VAL A 134 15.14 0.39 -0.27
C VAL A 134 13.97 -0.59 -0.42
N ALA A 135 13.48 -1.17 0.67
CA ALA A 135 12.35 -2.10 0.62
C ALA A 135 11.09 -1.44 0.05
N TRP A 136 10.80 -0.18 0.39
CA TRP A 136 9.70 0.59 -0.19
C TRP A 136 9.86 0.79 -1.70
N ALA A 137 11.07 1.10 -2.18
CA ALA A 137 11.34 1.20 -3.61
C ALA A 137 11.07 -0.14 -4.33
N VAL A 138 11.54 -1.26 -3.76
CA VAL A 138 11.28 -2.60 -4.30
C VAL A 138 9.79 -2.95 -4.25
N PHE A 139 9.09 -2.59 -3.17
CA PHE A 139 7.65 -2.77 -3.01
C PHE A 139 6.88 -2.06 -4.13
N PHE A 140 7.19 -0.80 -4.43
CA PHE A 140 6.51 -0.06 -5.49
C PHE A 140 6.76 -0.70 -6.87
N VAL A 141 7.94 -1.25 -7.13
CA VAL A 141 8.17 -2.02 -8.36
C VAL A 141 7.31 -3.29 -8.36
N ALA A 142 7.34 -4.07 -7.28
CA ALA A 142 6.60 -5.32 -7.15
C ALA A 142 5.10 -5.13 -7.30
N ILE A 143 4.50 -4.15 -6.60
CA ILE A 143 3.04 -3.93 -6.62
C ILE A 143 2.55 -3.51 -7.99
N ASN A 144 3.32 -2.72 -8.74
CA ASN A 144 2.95 -2.33 -10.11
C ASN A 144 3.07 -3.51 -11.08
N LEU A 145 4.09 -4.36 -10.94
CA LEU A 145 4.21 -5.59 -11.71
C LEU A 145 3.06 -6.56 -11.41
N MET A 146 2.73 -6.74 -10.14
CA MET A 146 1.64 -7.61 -9.70
C MET A 146 0.26 -7.10 -10.12
N ALA A 147 0.01 -5.79 -10.00
CA ALA A 147 -1.23 -5.18 -10.49
C ALA A 147 -1.38 -5.35 -12.01
N LYS A 148 -0.28 -5.34 -12.76
CA LYS A 148 -0.28 -5.66 -14.19
C LYS A 148 -0.54 -7.15 -14.44
N ALA A 149 0.11 -8.05 -13.69
CA ALA A 149 -0.03 -9.50 -13.82
C ALA A 149 -1.46 -9.97 -13.51
N THR A 150 -2.08 -9.41 -12.47
CA THR A 150 -3.48 -9.69 -12.08
C THR A 150 -4.51 -8.97 -12.96
N ARG A 151 -4.07 -8.16 -13.92
CA ARG A 151 -4.93 -7.35 -14.81
C ARG A 151 -5.86 -6.43 -14.01
N LEU A 152 -5.32 -5.78 -12.98
CA LEU A 152 -6.05 -4.80 -12.16
C LEU A 152 -6.43 -3.56 -12.98
N PHE A 153 -5.47 -3.04 -13.76
CA PHE A 153 -5.61 -1.87 -14.65
C PHE A 153 -6.19 -2.19 -16.04
N ARG A 154 -6.82 -3.36 -16.20
CA ARG A 154 -7.37 -3.76 -17.50
C ARG A 154 -8.86 -3.41 -17.58
N ARG A 155 -9.22 -2.76 -18.68
CA ARG A 155 -10.59 -2.53 -19.15
C ARG A 155 -11.23 -3.84 -19.59
#